data_AF-A0A7C6VBE0-F1
#
_entry.id   AF-A0A7C6VBE0-F1
#
_cell.length_a   1.000
_cell.length_b   1.000
_cell.length_c   1.000
_cell.angle_alpha   90.00
_cell.angle_beta   90.00
_cell.angle_gamma   90.00
#
_symmetry.space_group_name_H-M   'P 1'
#
loop_
_entity.id
_entity.type
_entity.pdbx_description
1 polymer ?
#
loop_
_entity_poly.entity_id
_entity_poly.type
_entity_poly.pdbx_seq_one_letter_code
_entity_poly.pdbx_strand_id
1 'polypeptide(L)'
;MWVIAGVVVLALVGVPVAVTLVNDAAARRVQAQLLEFQLPDDAELLDSMSQAGKLTGNGNGMQYLGALLINSDKSATELRQFYAEVEDESGLQITVTPAQDVQGFHGVGGFLADAGIEGTFVVVAWGDGPGWFFENFDLRGH
;
A
#
# COMPACT_ATOMS: atom_id res chain seq x y z
N MET A 1 32.53 -29.47 -4.05
CA MET A 1 32.69 -28.37 -3.06
C MET A 1 32.21 -27.03 -3.61
N TRP A 2 32.72 -26.55 -4.75
CA TRP A 2 32.32 -25.26 -5.35
C TRP A 2 30.83 -25.15 -5.73
N VAL A 3 30.24 -26.21 -6.26
CA VAL A 3 28.79 -26.22 -6.60
C VAL A 3 27.94 -26.02 -5.35
N ILE A 4 28.27 -26.71 -4.25
CA ILE A 4 27.55 -26.58 -2.98
C ILE A 4 27.71 -25.16 -2.43
N ALA A 5 28.92 -24.61 -2.44
CA ALA A 5 29.17 -23.24 -2.01
C ALA A 5 28.37 -22.22 -2.85
N GLY A 6 28.32 -22.40 -4.17
CA GLY A 6 27.53 -21.55 -5.07
C GLY A 6 26.03 -21.60 -4.77
N VAL A 7 25.47 -22.79 -4.53
CA VAL A 7 24.06 -22.95 -4.14
C VAL A 7 23.77 -22.28 -2.80
N VAL A 8 24.67 -22.40 -1.82
CA VAL A 8 24.49 -21.73 -0.52
C VAL A 8 24.47 -20.21 -0.66
N VAL A 9 25.39 -19.63 -1.43
CA VAL A 9 25.40 -18.17 -1.68
C VAL A 9 24.12 -17.72 -2.39
N LEU A 10 23.69 -18.47 -3.42
CA LEU A 10 22.45 -18.17 -4.13
C LEU A 10 21.24 -18.24 -3.20
N ALA A 11 21.18 -19.20 -2.28
CA ALA A 11 20.10 -19.29 -1.31
C ALA A 11 20.12 -18.11 -0.32
N LEU A 12 21.29 -17.75 0.20
CA LEU A 12 21.44 -16.67 1.18
C LEU A 12 21.06 -15.30 0.63
N VAL A 13 21.27 -15.05 -0.66
CA VAL A 13 20.92 -13.77 -1.31
C VAL A 13 19.57 -13.86 -2.01
N GLY A 14 19.33 -14.94 -2.74
CA GLY A 14 18.14 -15.12 -3.56
C GLY A 14 16.86 -15.26 -2.75
N VAL A 15 16.90 -15.93 -1.58
CA VAL A 15 15.70 -16.06 -0.74
C VAL A 15 15.26 -14.70 -0.18
N PRO A 16 16.12 -13.89 0.48
CA PRO A 16 15.71 -12.56 0.93
C PRO A 16 15.20 -11.66 -0.20
N VAL A 17 15.86 -11.66 -1.36
CA VAL A 17 15.42 -10.87 -2.52
C VAL A 17 14.06 -11.36 -3.04
N ALA A 18 13.84 -12.66 -3.12
CA ALA A 18 12.55 -13.20 -3.52
C ALA A 18 11.44 -12.82 -2.51
N VAL A 19 11.75 -12.86 -1.22
CA VAL A 19 10.80 -12.49 -0.17
C VAL A 19 10.37 -11.02 -0.30
N THR A 20 11.33 -10.09 -0.48
CA THR A 20 10.99 -8.67 -0.64
C THR A 20 10.15 -8.42 -1.90
N LEU A 21 10.50 -9.06 -3.02
CA LEU A 21 9.76 -8.92 -4.28
C LEU A 21 8.33 -9.44 -4.19
N VAL A 22 8.11 -10.57 -3.50
CA VAL A 22 6.78 -11.15 -3.29
C VAL A 22 5.92 -10.24 -2.42
N ASN A 23 6.49 -9.67 -1.37
CA ASN A 23 5.77 -8.73 -0.51
C ASN A 23 5.45 -7.41 -1.23
N ASP A 24 6.37 -6.88 -2.03
CA ASP A 24 6.12 -5.69 -2.85
C ASP A 24 5.07 -5.96 -3.94
N ALA A 25 5.00 -7.19 -4.46
CA ALA A 25 3.93 -7.60 -5.35
C ALA A 25 2.56 -7.66 -4.65
N ALA A 26 2.51 -8.10 -3.39
CA ALA A 26 1.29 -8.10 -2.60
C ALA A 26 0.79 -6.67 -2.33
N ALA A 27 1.66 -5.73 -1.96
CA ALA A 27 1.27 -4.33 -1.81
C ALA A 27 0.79 -3.71 -3.14
N ARG A 28 1.45 -4.02 -4.27
CA ARG A 28 0.98 -3.59 -5.59
C ARG A 28 -0.38 -4.17 -5.96
N ARG A 29 -0.71 -5.38 -5.50
CA ARG A 29 -2.04 -5.96 -5.69
C ARG A 29 -3.09 -5.17 -4.93
N VAL A 30 -2.81 -4.73 -3.70
CA VAL A 30 -3.74 -3.88 -2.93
C VAL A 30 -4.00 -2.57 -3.68
N GLN A 31 -2.95 -1.90 -4.16
CA GLN A 31 -3.07 -0.70 -4.99
C GLN A 31 -3.87 -0.98 -6.28
N ALA A 32 -3.58 -2.06 -6.99
CA ALA A 32 -4.26 -2.42 -8.23
C ALA A 32 -5.76 -2.69 -8.00
N GLN A 33 -6.11 -3.41 -6.94
CA GLN A 33 -7.50 -3.63 -6.57
C GLN A 33 -8.21 -2.30 -6.27
N LEU A 34 -7.58 -1.40 -5.53
CA LEU A 34 -8.15 -0.08 -5.24
C LEU A 34 -8.37 0.76 -6.52
N LEU A 35 -7.50 0.61 -7.53
CA LEU A 35 -7.64 1.24 -8.84
C LEU A 35 -8.66 0.57 -9.77
N GLU A 36 -8.96 -0.72 -9.55
CA GLU A 36 -9.96 -1.47 -10.34
C GLU A 36 -11.39 -1.01 -10.01
N PHE A 37 -11.62 -0.57 -8.78
CA PHE A 37 -12.86 0.14 -8.44
C PHE A 37 -12.87 1.49 -9.14
N GLN A 38 -14.00 1.83 -9.75
CA GLN A 38 -14.15 3.14 -10.40
C GLN A 38 -13.85 4.23 -9.37
N LEU A 39 -13.06 5.23 -9.77
CA LEU A 39 -12.94 6.45 -8.97
C LEU A 39 -14.34 7.05 -8.83
N PRO A 40 -14.63 7.78 -7.74
CA PRO A 40 -15.88 8.52 -7.61
C PRO A 40 -16.13 9.34 -8.87
N ASP A 41 -17.38 9.35 -9.37
CA ASP A 41 -17.79 10.28 -10.42
C ASP A 41 -17.31 11.67 -9.98
N ASP A 42 -16.50 12.37 -10.79
CA ASP A 42 -15.88 13.68 -10.49
C ASP A 42 -14.54 13.65 -9.70
N ALA A 43 -13.91 12.50 -9.51
CA ALA A 43 -12.57 12.41 -8.93
C ALA A 43 -11.47 12.17 -9.98
N GLU A 44 -10.36 12.92 -9.88
CA GLU A 44 -9.15 12.75 -10.69
C GLU A 44 -8.06 12.07 -9.86
N LEU A 45 -7.42 11.05 -10.42
CA LEU A 45 -6.23 10.43 -9.80
C LEU A 45 -4.99 11.28 -10.10
N LEU A 46 -4.39 11.85 -9.05
CA LEU A 46 -3.16 12.62 -9.15
C LEU A 46 -1.93 11.73 -9.08
N ASP A 47 -1.90 10.80 -8.11
CA ASP A 47 -0.81 9.85 -7.93
C ASP A 47 -1.30 8.56 -7.25
N SER A 48 -0.51 7.50 -7.35
CA SER A 48 -0.77 6.24 -6.64
C SER A 48 0.53 5.56 -6.22
N MET A 49 0.53 4.96 -5.04
CA MET A 49 1.68 4.22 -4.54
C MET A 49 1.27 2.91 -3.88
N SER A 50 2.25 2.02 -3.74
CA SER A 50 2.14 0.81 -2.93
C SER A 50 3.35 0.67 -2.02
N GLN A 51 3.17 0.14 -0.82
CA GLN A 51 4.28 -0.11 0.09
C GLN A 51 4.07 -1.36 0.93
N ALA A 52 5.13 -2.15 1.09
CA ALA A 52 5.17 -3.28 2.00
C ALA A 52 6.21 -3.02 3.11
N GLY A 53 5.85 -3.26 4.36
CA GLY A 53 6.76 -3.09 5.51
C GLY A 53 6.04 -2.87 6.82
N LYS A 54 6.78 -2.41 7.84
CA LYS A 54 6.23 -1.97 9.12
C LYS A 54 5.83 -0.48 9.03
N LEU A 55 4.58 -0.21 8.65
CA LEU A 55 4.13 1.13 8.24
C LEU A 55 3.44 1.93 9.35
N THR A 56 2.66 1.29 10.22
CA THR A 56 1.91 2.00 11.28
C THR A 56 2.62 2.05 12.63
N GLY A 57 3.79 1.42 12.76
CA GLY A 57 4.59 1.40 14.00
C GLY A 57 3.99 0.60 15.17
N ASN A 58 2.75 0.11 15.05
CA ASN A 58 2.05 -0.64 16.09
C ASN A 58 2.12 -2.15 15.83
N GLY A 59 3.08 -2.84 16.46
CA GLY A 59 3.20 -4.31 16.45
C GLY A 59 4.46 -4.84 15.75
N ASN A 60 4.50 -6.15 15.52
CA ASN A 60 5.45 -6.83 14.63
C ASN A 60 4.67 -7.39 13.45
N GLY A 61 5.22 -7.27 12.24
CA GLY A 61 4.62 -7.87 11.05
C GLY A 61 4.67 -6.96 9.83
N MET A 62 4.72 -7.62 8.68
CA MET A 62 4.58 -6.96 7.38
C MET A 62 3.15 -6.45 7.20
N GLN A 63 3.03 -5.23 6.70
CA GLN A 63 1.77 -4.61 6.29
C GLN A 63 1.85 -4.27 4.81
N TYR A 64 0.70 -4.34 4.14
CA TYR A 64 0.57 -4.18 2.69
C TYR A 64 -0.39 -3.06 2.40
N LEU A 65 0.16 -2.02 1.78
CA LEU A 65 -0.52 -0.77 1.56
C LEU A 65 -0.65 -0.48 0.07
N GLY A 66 -1.85 -0.07 -0.34
CA GLY A 66 -2.09 0.73 -1.54
C GLY A 66 -2.60 2.11 -1.14
N ALA A 67 -2.13 3.17 -1.81
CA ALA A 67 -2.62 4.52 -1.57
C ALA A 67 -2.86 5.27 -2.89
N LEU A 68 -3.95 6.04 -2.94
CA LEU A 68 -4.28 6.94 -4.04
C LEU A 68 -4.32 8.37 -3.53
N LEU A 69 -3.77 9.29 -4.31
CA LEU A 69 -3.94 10.72 -4.15
C LEU A 69 -4.98 11.15 -5.18
N ILE A 70 -6.13 11.60 -4.73
CA ILE A 70 -7.23 12.00 -5.61
C ILE A 70 -7.60 13.46 -5.38
N ASN A 71 -7.96 14.16 -6.44
CA ASN A 71 -8.66 15.44 -6.35
C ASN A 71 -10.15 15.21 -6.57
N SER A 72 -11.02 15.77 -5.73
CA SER A 72 -12.45 15.69 -5.91
C SER A 72 -13.16 16.89 -5.30
N ASP A 73 -14.24 17.34 -5.96
CA ASP A 73 -15.15 18.35 -5.42
C ASP A 73 -16.06 17.80 -4.30
N LYS A 74 -16.07 16.47 -4.09
CA LYS A 74 -16.87 15.83 -3.04
C LYS A 74 -16.29 16.10 -1.65
N SER A 75 -17.16 16.13 -0.66
CA SER A 75 -16.74 16.22 0.74
C SER A 75 -16.08 14.92 1.22
N ALA A 76 -15.26 15.03 2.27
CA ALA A 76 -14.63 13.85 2.90
C ALA A 76 -15.66 12.79 3.34
N THR A 77 -16.87 13.21 3.73
CA THR A 77 -17.94 12.32 4.15
C THR A 77 -18.50 11.52 2.98
N GLU A 78 -18.74 12.18 1.84
CA GLU A 78 -19.24 11.52 0.62
C GLU A 78 -18.21 10.52 0.08
N LEU A 79 -16.92 10.89 0.08
CA LEU A 79 -15.85 9.97 -0.32
C LEU A 79 -15.77 8.77 0.62
N ARG A 80 -15.89 8.95 1.93
CA ARG A 80 -15.92 7.82 2.88
C ARG A 80 -17.11 6.90 2.65
N GLN A 81 -18.28 7.45 2.32
CA GLN A 81 -19.46 6.64 2.02
C GLN A 81 -19.24 5.81 0.75
N PHE A 82 -18.70 6.43 -0.30
CA PHE A 82 -18.33 5.73 -1.53
C PHE A 82 -17.35 4.58 -1.28
N TYR A 83 -16.26 4.85 -0.55
CA TYR A 83 -15.24 3.83 -0.29
C TYR A 83 -15.66 2.79 0.76
N ALA A 84 -16.69 3.04 1.57
CA ALA A 84 -17.26 2.02 2.46
C ALA A 84 -17.95 0.90 1.66
N GLU A 85 -18.63 1.23 0.56
CA GLU A 85 -19.23 0.24 -0.34
C GLU A 85 -18.13 -0.59 -1.03
N VAL A 86 -17.01 0.05 -1.39
CA VAL A 86 -15.84 -0.62 -1.98
C VAL A 86 -15.15 -1.55 -0.96
N GLU A 87 -15.03 -1.15 0.30
CA GLU A 87 -14.47 -1.98 1.38
C GLU A 87 -15.28 -3.27 1.56
N ASP A 88 -16.61 -3.18 1.56
CA ASP A 88 -17.51 -4.33 1.67
C ASP A 88 -17.37 -5.32 0.50
N GLU A 89 -17.14 -4.84 -0.72
CA GLU A 89 -16.98 -5.69 -1.91
C GLU A 89 -15.57 -6.27 -2.06
N SER A 90 -14.55 -5.47 -1.73
CA SER A 90 -13.14 -5.81 -1.95
C SER A 90 -12.50 -6.62 -0.84
N GLY A 91 -13.00 -6.49 0.40
CA GLY A 91 -12.34 -7.00 1.60
C GLY A 91 -11.09 -6.22 2.01
N LEU A 92 -10.83 -5.07 1.37
CA LEU A 92 -9.75 -4.15 1.75
C LEU A 92 -10.23 -3.22 2.86
N GLN A 93 -9.36 -2.88 3.81
CA GLN A 93 -9.67 -1.87 4.81
C GLN A 93 -9.31 -0.48 4.28
N ILE A 94 -10.31 0.36 4.03
CA ILE A 94 -10.11 1.64 3.33
C ILE A 94 -10.29 2.82 4.28
N THR A 95 -9.38 3.79 4.21
CA THR A 95 -9.44 5.03 4.98
C THR A 95 -9.25 6.22 4.05
N VAL A 96 -10.15 7.20 4.17
CA VAL A 96 -10.09 8.45 3.42
C VAL A 96 -9.78 9.61 4.35
N THR A 97 -8.69 10.31 4.06
CA THR A 97 -8.20 11.44 4.84
C THR A 97 -7.92 12.63 3.91
N PRO A 98 -8.38 13.85 4.23
CA PRO A 98 -7.94 15.05 3.50
C PRO A 98 -6.41 15.14 3.52
N ALA A 99 -5.79 15.45 2.38
CA ALA A 99 -4.34 15.32 2.24
C ALA A 99 -3.57 16.24 3.22
N GLN A 100 -4.16 17.37 3.59
CA GLN A 100 -3.66 18.31 4.61
C GLN A 100 -3.65 17.75 6.05
N ASP A 101 -4.50 16.76 6.35
CA ASP A 101 -4.68 16.19 7.69
C ASP A 101 -3.86 14.91 7.89
N VAL A 102 -3.16 14.46 6.85
CA VAL A 102 -2.36 13.25 6.87
C VAL A 102 -1.12 13.46 7.76
N GLN A 103 -1.11 12.80 8.93
CA GLN A 103 0.01 12.81 9.87
C GLN A 103 0.72 11.46 9.91
N GLY A 104 2.05 11.47 9.98
CA GLY A 104 2.86 10.26 10.13
C GLY A 104 2.93 9.35 8.90
N PHE A 105 2.19 9.65 7.83
CA PHE A 105 2.32 8.97 6.55
C PHE A 105 3.42 9.61 5.71
N HIS A 106 4.60 9.01 5.72
CA HIS A 106 5.67 9.37 4.83
C HIS A 106 5.51 8.56 3.54
N GLY A 107 4.64 9.04 2.64
CA GLY A 107 4.50 8.44 1.31
C GLY A 107 5.87 8.31 0.62
N VAL A 108 6.07 7.23 -0.13
CA VAL A 108 7.33 6.97 -0.83
C VAL A 108 7.39 7.81 -2.11
N GLY A 109 8.58 8.27 -2.49
CA GLY A 109 8.80 8.83 -3.84
C GLY A 109 8.18 10.21 -4.09
N GLY A 110 7.76 10.93 -3.05
CA GLY A 110 7.13 12.24 -3.22
C GLY A 110 5.63 12.16 -3.50
N PHE A 111 4.97 11.05 -3.16
CA PHE A 111 3.52 10.84 -3.33
C PHE A 111 2.63 11.97 -2.79
N LEU A 112 3.07 12.70 -1.76
CA LEU A 112 2.34 13.86 -1.22
C LEU A 112 2.81 15.20 -1.80
N ALA A 113 3.60 15.21 -2.88
CA ALA A 113 4.09 16.46 -3.47
C ALA A 113 2.95 17.37 -3.94
N ASP A 114 1.86 16.77 -4.45
CA ASP A 114 0.67 17.47 -4.94
C ASP A 114 -0.46 17.56 -3.89
N ALA A 115 -0.21 17.12 -2.64
CA ALA A 115 -1.17 17.16 -1.53
C ALA A 115 -1.61 18.57 -1.09
N GLY A 116 -0.97 19.62 -1.62
CA GLY A 116 -1.25 21.02 -1.29
C GLY A 116 -2.36 21.68 -2.11
N ILE A 117 -3.02 20.94 -3.02
CA ILE A 117 -4.13 21.44 -3.82
C ILE A 117 -5.43 21.28 -3.02
N GLU A 118 -6.29 22.31 -3.00
CA GLU A 118 -7.60 22.24 -2.35
C GLU A 118 -8.45 21.12 -2.99
N GLY A 119 -9.23 20.39 -2.18
CA GLY A 119 -10.01 19.24 -2.66
C GLY A 119 -9.19 17.95 -2.84
N THR A 120 -7.95 17.89 -2.32
CA THR A 120 -7.11 16.67 -2.41
C THR A 120 -7.30 15.75 -1.21
N PHE A 121 -7.46 14.47 -1.49
CA PHE A 121 -7.65 13.41 -0.49
C PHE A 121 -6.66 12.28 -0.72
N VAL A 122 -6.21 11.69 0.39
CA VAL A 122 -5.45 10.44 0.39
C VAL A 122 -6.41 9.31 0.77
N VAL A 123 -6.52 8.35 -0.15
CA VAL A 123 -7.25 7.11 0.05
C VAL A 123 -6.23 6.02 0.31
N VAL A 124 -6.33 5.38 1.47
CA VAL A 124 -5.38 4.37 1.93
C VAL A 124 -6.12 3.05 2.07
N ALA A 125 -5.65 2.00 1.41
CA ALA A 125 -6.18 0.66 1.54
C ALA A 125 -5.14 -0.30 2.12
N TRP A 126 -5.58 -1.16 3.03
CA TRP A 126 -4.80 -2.26 3.58
C TRP A 126 -5.37 -3.59 3.12
N GLY A 127 -4.50 -4.51 2.77
CA GLY A 127 -4.89 -5.86 2.38
C GLY A 127 -4.00 -6.94 2.98
N ASP A 128 -4.35 -8.18 2.64
CA ASP A 128 -3.68 -9.37 3.15
C ASP A 128 -2.31 -9.60 2.51
N GLY A 129 -1.44 -10.25 3.28
CA GLY A 129 -0.14 -10.67 2.82
C GLY A 129 -0.16 -11.97 2.00
N PRO A 130 0.97 -12.28 1.33
CA PRO A 130 1.10 -13.50 0.54
C PRO A 130 1.34 -14.75 1.40
N GLY A 131 1.23 -14.64 2.73
CA GLY A 131 1.30 -15.74 3.68
C GLY A 131 2.51 -15.70 4.60
N TRP A 132 2.41 -16.52 5.66
CA TRP A 132 3.31 -16.51 6.83
C TRP A 132 4.80 -16.50 6.49
N PHE A 133 5.25 -17.29 5.51
CA PHE A 133 6.67 -17.38 5.16
C PHE A 133 7.21 -16.03 4.70
N PHE A 134 6.52 -15.35 3.79
CA PHE A 134 6.97 -14.08 3.24
C PHE A 134 6.84 -12.93 4.24
N GLU A 135 5.79 -12.97 5.06
CA GLU A 135 5.57 -11.96 6.11
C GLU A 135 6.62 -12.00 7.22
N ASN A 136 7.13 -13.19 7.57
CA ASN A 136 8.07 -13.34 8.69
C ASN A 136 9.53 -13.27 8.27
N PHE A 137 9.87 -13.59 7.02
CA PHE A 137 11.25 -13.60 6.53
C PHE A 137 11.69 -12.28 5.88
N ASP A 138 10.78 -11.30 5.75
CA ASP A 138 11.14 -9.96 5.29
C ASP A 138 11.60 -9.12 6.49
N LEU A 139 12.86 -8.70 6.45
CA LEU A 139 13.44 -7.87 7.51
C LEU A 139 12.75 -6.50 7.64
N ARG A 140 12.01 -6.04 6.63
CA ARG A 140 11.29 -4.75 6.67
C ARG A 140 10.06 -4.78 7.58
N GLY A 141 9.60 -5.95 7.99
CA GLY A 141 8.41 -6.14 8.84
C GLY A 141 8.70 -6.20 10.35
N HIS A 142 9.98 -6.19 10.74
CA HIS A 142 10.43 -6.40 12.13
C HIS A 142 11.15 -5.17 12.67
#